data_AF-A0A8S3UKE1-F1
#
_entry.id   AF-A0A8S3UKE1-F1
#
_cell.length_a   1.000
_cell.length_b   1.000
_cell.length_c   1.000
_cell.angle_alpha   90.00
_cell.angle_beta   90.00
_cell.angle_gamma   90.00
#
_symmetry.space_group_name_H-M   'P 1'
#
loop_
_entity.id
_entity.type
_entity.pdbx_description
1 polymer ?
#
loop_
_entity_poly.entity_id
_entity_poly.type
_entity_poly.pdbx_seq_one_letter_code
_entity_poly.pdbx_strand_id
1 'polypeptide(L)'
;MAGGATKKTNETERLLGEILNKLSILVTKIDFHTSILKDMEKNSSDLRPIQEALNSEIRNLSDTIAVIPQTTRQIPVDELLSTPEWISNLNDANLEKEAFRKRKEISKLWSRNLNDRKQNFWNAYKCEKYAEVYSRWITMDSPIFPRKFLIKEIEAEPIEDTKLRWDLAIQQFQTEISIILNKQTRYTEKYNAIDHFRVHPSPAKTRQLCTPL
;
A
#
# COMPACT_ATOMS: atom_id res chain seq x y z
N MET A 1 68.63 3.63 7.35
CA MET A 1 67.64 4.48 6.65
C MET A 1 66.68 3.61 5.80
N ALA A 2 65.77 2.85 6.43
CA ALA A 2 64.89 1.90 5.72
C ALA A 2 63.38 2.06 6.06
N GLY A 3 62.99 3.12 6.77
CA GLY A 3 61.59 3.31 7.24
C GLY A 3 60.68 4.17 6.35
N GLY A 4 61.19 4.70 5.23
CA GLY A 4 60.43 5.62 4.36
C GLY A 4 59.62 4.94 3.26
N ALA A 5 59.99 3.71 2.86
CA ALA A 5 59.36 3.00 1.75
C ALA A 5 58.05 2.30 2.16
N THR A 6 58.04 1.66 3.33
CA THR A 6 56.86 0.93 3.87
C THR A 6 55.70 1.83 4.26
N LYS A 7 55.96 3.10 4.59
CA LYS A 7 54.92 4.07 4.94
C LYS A 7 54.18 4.61 3.70
N LYS A 8 54.87 4.69 2.55
CA LYS A 8 54.25 5.09 1.28
C LYS A 8 53.40 3.97 0.68
N THR A 9 53.81 2.70 0.83
CA THR A 9 53.05 1.54 0.34
C THR A 9 51.72 1.37 1.07
N ASN A 10 51.69 1.58 2.39
CA ASN A 10 50.44 1.51 3.16
C ASN A 10 49.42 2.59 2.78
N GLU A 11 49.89 3.81 2.47
CA GLU A 11 48.99 4.89 2.04
C GLU A 11 48.43 4.63 0.63
N THR A 12 49.23 4.07 -0.27
CA THR A 12 48.74 3.67 -1.60
C THR A 12 47.71 2.54 -1.53
N GLU A 13 47.90 1.56 -0.63
CA GLU A 13 46.93 0.48 -0.41
C GLU A 13 45.62 1.00 0.18
N ARG A 14 45.69 1.96 1.11
CA ARG A 14 44.52 2.63 1.69
C ARG A 14 43.72 3.36 0.63
N LEU A 15 44.39 4.15 -0.22
CA LEU A 15 43.75 4.89 -1.32
C LEU A 15 43.12 3.94 -2.36
N LEU A 16 43.79 2.85 -2.71
CA LEU A 16 43.24 1.83 -3.60
C LEU A 16 41.99 1.16 -3.00
N GLY A 17 41.99 0.87 -1.70
CA GLY A 17 40.83 0.37 -0.98
C GLY A 17 39.65 1.35 -1.01
N GLU A 18 39.89 2.64 -0.80
CA GLU A 18 38.86 3.68 -0.89
C GLU A 18 38.29 3.80 -2.31
N ILE A 19 39.14 3.73 -3.34
CA ILE A 19 38.73 3.76 -4.74
C ILE A 19 37.86 2.54 -5.08
N LEU A 20 38.29 1.35 -4.68
CA LEU A 20 37.52 0.11 -4.89
C LEU A 20 36.15 0.17 -4.22
N ASN A 21 36.07 0.68 -2.99
CA ASN A 21 34.81 0.84 -2.30
C ASN A 21 33.89 1.85 -3.02
N LYS A 22 34.43 2.99 -3.45
CA LYS A 22 33.67 3.99 -4.23
C LYS A 22 33.17 3.43 -5.56
N LEU A 23 33.97 2.63 -6.25
CA LEU A 23 33.57 1.94 -7.49
C LEU A 23 32.45 0.93 -7.23
N SER A 24 32.54 0.15 -6.15
CA SER A 24 31.47 -0.79 -5.75
C SER A 24 30.14 -0.07 -5.48
N ILE A 25 30.19 1.05 -4.75
CA ILE A 25 29.01 1.91 -4.51
C ILE A 25 28.47 2.48 -5.83
N LEU A 26 29.33 2.84 -6.79
CA LEU A 26 28.90 3.35 -8.08
C LEU A 26 28.18 2.26 -8.90
N VAL A 27 28.73 1.04 -8.93
CA VAL A 27 28.14 -0.10 -9.65
C VAL A 27 26.75 -0.42 -9.11
N THR A 28 26.61 -0.53 -7.79
CA THR A 28 25.30 -0.79 -7.17
C THR A 28 24.26 0.30 -7.48
N LYS A 29 24.66 1.57 -7.57
CA LYS A 29 23.77 2.66 -8.00
C LYS A 29 23.38 2.55 -9.47
N ILE A 30 24.31 2.15 -10.34
CA ILE A 30 24.04 1.93 -11.77
C ILE A 30 23.05 0.79 -11.95
N ASP A 31 23.21 -0.31 -11.22
CA ASP A 31 22.29 -1.46 -11.27
C ASP A 31 20.89 -1.06 -10.82
N PHE A 32 20.79 -0.28 -9.73
CA PHE A 32 19.53 0.26 -9.24
C PHE A 32 18.83 1.16 -10.28
N HIS A 33 19.55 2.11 -10.88
CA HIS A 33 18.98 2.97 -11.92
C HIS A 33 18.58 2.18 -13.17
N THR A 34 19.35 1.16 -13.55
CA THR A 34 19.03 0.28 -14.68
C THR A 34 17.75 -0.50 -14.43
N SER A 35 17.52 -0.95 -13.19
CA SER A 35 16.26 -1.58 -12.79
C SER A 35 15.07 -0.62 -12.94
N ILE A 36 15.21 0.63 -12.44
CA ILE A 36 14.16 1.65 -12.57
C ILE A 36 13.82 1.90 -14.04
N LEU A 37 14.82 2.02 -14.91
CA LEU A 37 14.60 2.26 -16.34
C LEU A 37 13.83 1.11 -16.99
N LYS A 38 14.13 -0.15 -16.63
CA LYS A 38 13.38 -1.32 -17.11
C LYS A 38 11.93 -1.31 -16.64
N ASP A 39 11.68 -0.94 -15.39
CA ASP A 39 10.32 -0.83 -14.85
C ASP A 39 9.54 0.29 -15.53
N MET A 40 10.18 1.42 -15.84
CA MET A 40 9.58 2.51 -16.60
C MET A 40 9.24 2.11 -18.04
N GLU A 41 10.13 1.37 -18.71
CA GLU A 41 9.90 0.86 -20.07
C GLU A 41 8.71 -0.11 -20.11
N LYS A 42 8.62 -1.01 -19.13
CA LYS A 42 7.49 -1.92 -18.96
C LYS A 42 6.17 -1.18 -18.70
N ASN A 43 6.17 -0.19 -17.81
CA ASN A 43 4.97 0.62 -17.56
C ASN A 43 4.55 1.39 -18.83
N SER A 44 5.51 1.85 -19.64
CA SER A 44 5.20 2.49 -20.92
C SER A 44 4.60 1.51 -21.93
N SER A 45 5.05 0.25 -21.98
CA SER A 45 4.45 -0.76 -22.85
C SER A 45 3.02 -1.11 -22.45
N ASP A 46 2.75 -1.14 -21.14
CA ASP A 46 1.42 -1.49 -20.60
C ASP A 46 0.38 -0.37 -20.81
N LEU A 47 0.82 0.89 -20.94
CA LEU A 47 -0.07 2.04 -21.25
C LEU A 47 -0.47 2.12 -22.72
N ARG A 48 0.30 1.53 -23.64
CA ARG A 48 0.04 1.54 -25.07
C ARG A 48 -1.33 0.92 -25.46
N PRO A 49 -1.72 -0.27 -24.99
CA PRO A 49 -3.03 -0.85 -25.32
C PRO A 49 -4.20 -0.02 -24.76
N ILE A 50 -4.01 0.65 -23.61
CA ILE A 50 -5.03 1.54 -23.03
C ILE A 50 -5.25 2.75 -23.93
N GLN A 51 -4.17 3.34 -24.45
CA GLN A 51 -4.24 4.46 -25.38
C GLN A 51 -4.90 4.05 -26.72
N GLU A 52 -4.61 2.85 -27.21
CA GLU A 52 -5.23 2.32 -28.43
C GLU A 52 -6.74 2.07 -28.24
N ALA A 53 -7.15 1.54 -27.08
CA ALA A 53 -8.57 1.34 -26.73
C ALA A 53 -9.33 2.67 -26.61
N LEU A 54 -8.73 3.69 -25.97
CA LEU A 54 -9.37 5.00 -25.87
C LEU A 54 -9.55 5.65 -27.25
N ASN A 55 -8.56 5.50 -28.14
CA ASN A 55 -8.62 6.04 -29.49
C ASN A 55 -9.60 5.30 -30.41
N SER A 56 -9.88 4.02 -30.16
CA SER A 56 -10.95 3.30 -30.88
C SER A 56 -12.33 3.74 -30.39
N GLU A 57 -12.49 3.96 -29.09
CA GLU A 57 -13.75 4.42 -28.50
C GLU A 57 -14.12 5.85 -28.93
N ILE A 58 -13.14 6.76 -28.97
CA ILE A 58 -13.32 8.12 -29.52
C ILE A 58 -13.78 8.05 -30.98
N ARG A 59 -13.21 7.15 -31.80
CA ARG A 59 -13.64 6.97 -33.20
C ARG A 59 -15.07 6.47 -33.29
N ASN A 60 -15.45 5.46 -32.51
CA ASN A 60 -16.82 4.94 -32.48
C ASN A 60 -17.84 6.01 -32.08
N LEU A 61 -17.51 6.85 -31.09
CA LEU A 61 -18.36 7.98 -30.70
C LEU A 61 -18.48 9.03 -31.80
N SER A 62 -17.37 9.35 -32.48
CA SER A 62 -17.37 10.28 -33.61
C SER A 62 -18.22 9.78 -34.77
N ASP A 63 -18.13 8.49 -35.09
CA ASP A 63 -18.95 7.83 -36.12
C ASP A 63 -20.43 7.83 -35.74
N THR A 64 -20.75 7.58 -34.46
CA THR A 64 -22.13 7.66 -33.95
C THR A 64 -22.69 9.07 -34.08
N ILE A 65 -21.91 10.09 -33.72
CA ILE A 65 -22.30 11.51 -33.84
C ILE A 65 -22.50 11.90 -35.30
N ALA A 66 -21.70 11.38 -36.24
CA ALA A 66 -21.85 11.66 -37.67
C ALA A 66 -23.14 11.07 -38.28
N VAL A 67 -23.72 10.03 -37.66
CA VAL A 67 -25.00 9.42 -38.10
C VAL A 67 -26.22 10.19 -37.60
N ILE A 68 -26.13 10.88 -36.45
CA ILE A 68 -27.25 11.62 -35.84
C ILE A 68 -27.91 12.64 -36.81
N PRO A 69 -27.18 13.44 -37.61
CA PRO A 69 -27.77 14.42 -38.53
C PRO A 69 -28.55 13.83 -39.71
N GLN A 70 -28.37 12.54 -40.02
CA GLN A 70 -29.12 11.88 -41.11
C GLN A 70 -30.51 11.43 -40.67
N THR A 71 -30.71 11.16 -39.38
CA THR A 71 -32.00 10.71 -38.81
C THR A 71 -32.88 11.87 -38.32
N THR A 72 -32.30 13.05 -38.04
CA THR A 72 -33.05 14.19 -37.45
C THR A 72 -33.77 15.11 -38.46
N ARG A 73 -33.70 14.84 -39.77
CA ARG A 73 -34.35 15.68 -40.79
C ARG A 73 -35.87 15.47 -40.93
N GLN A 74 -36.51 14.67 -40.09
CA GLN A 74 -37.95 14.35 -40.19
C GLN A 74 -38.74 14.51 -38.88
N ILE A 75 -38.18 15.12 -37.82
CA ILE A 75 -38.92 15.33 -36.57
C ILE A 75 -39.43 16.78 -36.54
N PRO A 76 -40.76 17.01 -36.51
CA PRO A 76 -41.33 18.34 -36.34
C PRO A 76 -40.80 19.00 -35.06
N VAL A 77 -40.36 20.25 -35.14
CA VAL A 77 -39.75 21.01 -34.03
C VAL A 77 -40.66 21.10 -32.80
N ASP A 78 -41.98 21.00 -33.00
CA ASP A 78 -42.98 21.03 -31.93
C ASP A 78 -42.93 19.80 -31.01
N GLU A 79 -42.39 18.66 -31.47
CA GLU A 79 -42.26 17.42 -30.68
C GLU A 79 -40.93 17.36 -29.88
N LEU A 80 -39.95 18.19 -30.25
CA LEU A 80 -38.64 18.30 -29.58
C LEU A 80 -38.63 19.29 -28.41
N LEU A 81 -39.62 20.19 -28.33
CA LEU A 81 -39.79 21.14 -27.22
C LEU A 81 -40.72 20.63 -26.11
N SER A 82 -41.38 19.49 -26.32
CA SER A 82 -42.11 18.82 -25.25
C SER A 82 -41.10 18.07 -24.38
N THR A 83 -40.63 18.71 -23.31
CA THR A 83 -39.91 18.00 -22.24
C THR A 83 -40.71 16.75 -21.90
N PRO A 84 -40.14 15.54 -22.06
CA PRO A 84 -40.84 14.30 -21.74
C PRO A 84 -41.48 14.41 -20.35
N GLU A 85 -42.70 13.92 -20.18
CA GLU A 85 -43.43 14.03 -18.89
C GLU A 85 -42.66 13.46 -17.68
N TRP A 86 -41.68 12.57 -17.90
CA TRP A 86 -40.81 12.08 -16.85
C TRP A 86 -39.76 13.11 -16.38
N ILE A 87 -39.40 14.09 -17.22
CA ILE A 87 -38.52 15.22 -16.88
C ILE A 87 -39.31 16.31 -16.15
N SER A 88 -40.54 16.61 -16.56
CA SER A 88 -41.40 17.58 -15.87
C SER A 88 -41.93 17.05 -14.52
N ASN A 89 -41.98 15.73 -14.33
CA ASN A 89 -42.34 15.08 -13.06
C ASN A 89 -41.12 14.79 -12.14
N LEU A 90 -39.90 15.13 -12.54
CA LEU A 90 -38.76 15.19 -11.62
C LEU A 90 -38.93 16.43 -10.75
N ASN A 91 -39.76 16.32 -9.72
CA ASN A 91 -39.95 17.35 -8.71
C ASN A 91 -38.57 17.74 -8.15
N ASP A 92 -38.06 18.92 -8.49
CA ASP A 92 -36.70 19.37 -8.16
C ASP A 92 -36.39 19.21 -6.66
N ALA A 93 -37.41 19.37 -5.81
CA ALA A 93 -37.33 19.16 -4.37
C ALA A 93 -37.00 17.71 -3.97
N ASN A 94 -37.43 16.71 -4.75
CA ASN A 94 -37.08 15.30 -4.55
C ASN A 94 -35.66 14.99 -5.04
N LEU A 95 -35.23 15.60 -6.14
CA LEU A 95 -33.86 15.48 -6.63
C LEU A 95 -32.86 16.09 -5.64
N GLU A 96 -33.17 17.26 -5.09
CA GLU A 96 -32.35 17.94 -4.09
C GLU A 96 -32.23 17.12 -2.80
N LYS A 97 -33.34 16.57 -2.31
CA LYS A 97 -33.34 15.66 -1.14
C LYS A 97 -32.48 14.43 -1.37
N GLU A 98 -32.57 13.83 -2.56
CA GLU A 98 -31.79 12.64 -2.90
C GLU A 98 -30.29 12.96 -3.05
N ALA A 99 -29.95 14.09 -3.69
CA ALA A 99 -28.58 14.58 -3.79
C ALA A 99 -27.99 14.85 -2.39
N PHE A 100 -28.76 15.47 -1.49
CA PHE A 100 -28.34 15.71 -0.11
C PHE A 100 -28.13 14.39 0.66
N ARG A 101 -29.03 13.41 0.46
CA ARG A 101 -28.89 12.06 1.04
C ARG A 101 -27.58 11.42 0.59
N LYS A 102 -27.30 11.41 -0.72
CA LYS A 102 -26.07 10.85 -1.29
C LYS A 102 -24.82 11.58 -0.80
N ARG A 103 -24.84 12.91 -0.73
CA ARG A 103 -23.75 13.70 -0.15
C ARG A 103 -23.47 13.28 1.29
N LYS A 104 -24.49 13.09 2.11
CA LYS A 104 -24.36 12.64 3.50
C LYS A 104 -23.81 11.21 3.60
N GLU A 105 -24.24 10.29 2.73
CA GLU A 105 -23.70 8.92 2.65
C GLU A 105 -22.22 8.93 2.30
N ILE A 106 -21.84 9.70 1.27
CA ILE A 106 -20.44 9.87 0.86
C ILE A 106 -19.63 10.45 2.02
N SER A 107 -20.09 11.53 2.65
CA SER A 107 -19.39 12.16 3.77
C SER A 107 -19.16 11.17 4.93
N LYS A 108 -20.18 10.39 5.33
CA LYS A 108 -20.04 9.35 6.36
C LYS A 108 -19.01 8.29 5.97
N LEU A 109 -19.03 7.85 4.72
CA LEU A 109 -18.11 6.84 4.22
C LEU A 109 -16.67 7.37 4.18
N TRP A 110 -16.48 8.63 3.78
CA TRP A 110 -15.19 9.32 3.83
C TRP A 110 -14.65 9.42 5.25
N SER A 111 -15.46 9.89 6.21
CA SER A 111 -15.05 10.00 7.61
C SER A 111 -14.68 8.65 8.21
N ARG A 112 -15.45 7.59 7.92
CA ARG A 112 -15.11 6.23 8.37
C ARG A 112 -13.76 5.78 7.82
N ASN A 113 -13.55 5.92 6.50
CA ASN A 113 -12.29 5.52 5.87
C ASN A 113 -11.10 6.29 6.40
N LEU A 114 -11.24 7.59 6.66
CA LEU A 114 -10.17 8.41 7.23
C LEU A 114 -9.82 7.94 8.65
N ASN A 115 -10.83 7.63 9.47
CA ASN A 115 -10.62 7.10 10.81
C ASN A 115 -9.94 5.73 10.78
N ASP A 116 -10.40 4.82 9.91
CA ASP A 116 -9.81 3.49 9.75
C ASP A 116 -8.35 3.61 9.28
N ARG A 117 -8.06 4.51 8.34
CA ARG A 117 -6.68 4.80 7.90
C ARG A 117 -5.81 5.28 9.05
N LYS A 118 -6.27 6.30 9.77
CA LYS A 118 -5.56 6.86 10.92
C LYS A 118 -5.28 5.77 11.96
N GLN A 119 -6.27 4.95 12.28
CA GLN A 119 -6.13 3.88 13.28
C GLN A 119 -5.11 2.83 12.84
N ASN A 120 -5.20 2.35 11.59
CA ASN A 120 -4.28 1.36 11.05
C ASN A 120 -2.85 1.91 10.95
N PHE A 121 -2.68 3.17 10.53
CA PHE A 121 -1.38 3.84 10.52
C PHE A 121 -0.75 3.86 11.92
N TRP A 122 -1.48 4.32 12.93
CA TRP A 122 -0.96 4.37 14.30
C TRP A 122 -0.66 2.99 14.87
N ASN A 123 -1.43 1.98 14.50
CA ASN A 123 -1.15 0.59 14.89
C ASN A 123 0.13 0.08 14.22
N ALA A 124 0.32 0.33 12.93
CA ALA A 124 1.55 -0.03 12.21
C ALA A 124 2.78 0.65 12.84
N TYR A 125 2.70 1.96 13.07
CA TYR A 125 3.79 2.72 13.70
C TYR A 125 4.14 2.20 15.10
N LYS A 126 3.13 1.90 15.94
CA LYS A 126 3.37 1.32 17.27
C LYS A 126 4.05 -0.05 17.18
N CYS A 127 3.58 -0.92 16.28
CA CYS A 127 4.18 -2.23 16.09
C CYS A 127 5.64 -2.11 15.62
N GLU A 128 5.93 -1.22 14.67
CA GLU A 128 7.30 -0.94 14.22
C GLU A 128 8.20 -0.51 15.39
N LYS A 129 7.75 0.46 16.19
CA LYS A 129 8.55 0.95 17.33
C LYS A 129 8.75 -0.10 18.42
N TYR A 130 7.74 -0.94 18.70
CA TYR A 130 7.90 -2.04 19.64
C TYR A 130 8.85 -3.11 19.12
N ALA A 131 8.76 -3.48 17.85
CA ALA A 131 9.71 -4.42 17.24
C ALA A 131 11.13 -3.86 17.31
N GLU A 132 11.34 -2.59 16.96
CA GLU A 132 12.64 -1.94 16.99
C GLU A 132 13.28 -1.94 18.39
N VAL A 133 12.49 -1.66 19.44
CA VAL A 133 12.97 -1.69 20.82
C VAL A 133 13.27 -3.11 21.27
N TYR A 134 12.39 -4.07 20.98
CA TYR A 134 12.57 -5.47 21.39
C TYR A 134 13.74 -6.14 20.67
N SER A 135 13.93 -5.85 19.38
CA SER A 135 15.10 -6.28 18.62
C SER A 135 16.39 -5.74 19.23
N ARG A 136 16.41 -4.49 19.69
CA ARG A 136 17.58 -3.95 20.39
C ARG A 136 17.84 -4.65 21.72
N TRP A 137 16.79 -4.91 22.51
CA TRP A 137 16.92 -5.57 23.81
C TRP A 137 17.49 -6.97 23.73
N ILE A 138 17.16 -7.74 22.69
CA ILE A 138 17.66 -9.10 22.56
C ILE A 138 19.10 -9.19 22.02
N THR A 139 19.56 -8.15 21.30
CA THR A 139 20.92 -8.10 20.73
C THR A 139 21.98 -7.52 21.67
N MET A 140 21.58 -7.03 22.85
CA MET A 140 22.51 -6.52 23.85
C MET A 140 23.33 -7.66 24.49
N ASP A 141 24.55 -7.36 24.94
CA ASP A 141 25.42 -8.33 25.65
C ASP A 141 24.73 -8.96 26.86
N SER A 142 23.85 -8.18 27.52
CA SER A 142 22.91 -8.68 28.52
C SER A 142 21.48 -8.44 28.01
N PRO A 143 20.80 -9.47 27.48
CA PRO A 143 19.46 -9.32 26.93
C PRO A 143 18.45 -8.85 27.97
N ILE A 144 17.66 -7.83 27.62
CA ILE A 144 16.59 -7.32 28.48
C ILE A 144 15.28 -8.02 28.13
N PHE A 145 14.72 -8.78 29.07
CA PHE A 145 13.45 -9.46 28.88
C PHE A 145 12.27 -8.68 29.45
N PRO A 146 11.17 -8.53 28.69
CA PRO A 146 9.88 -8.19 29.25
C PRO A 146 9.48 -9.17 30.37
N ARG A 147 8.73 -8.68 31.37
CA ARG A 147 8.29 -9.48 32.54
C ARG A 147 7.70 -10.85 32.20
N LYS A 148 7.02 -10.99 31.06
CA LYS A 148 6.40 -12.24 30.61
C LYS A 148 7.38 -13.33 30.19
N PHE A 149 8.63 -12.98 29.87
CA PHE A 149 9.69 -13.90 29.46
C PHE A 149 10.81 -14.02 30.51
N LEU A 150 10.66 -13.33 31.65
CA LEU A 150 11.68 -13.35 32.69
C LEU A 150 11.75 -14.74 33.32
N ILE A 151 12.93 -15.34 33.29
CA ILE A 151 13.18 -16.64 33.90
C ILE A 151 13.35 -16.45 35.40
N LYS A 152 12.62 -17.25 36.19
CA LYS A 152 12.78 -17.29 37.63
C LYS A 152 13.96 -18.19 37.98
N GLU A 153 14.75 -17.76 38.95
CA GLU A 153 15.78 -18.58 39.57
C GLU A 153 15.13 -19.73 40.34
N ILE A 154 15.71 -20.93 40.22
CA ILE A 154 15.29 -22.13 40.94
C ILE A 154 16.50 -22.63 41.71
N GLU A 155 16.35 -22.85 43.02
CA GLU A 155 17.43 -23.33 43.87
C GLU A 155 17.85 -24.76 43.47
N ALA A 156 19.17 -25.01 43.46
CA ALA A 156 19.78 -26.30 43.15
C ALA A 156 19.47 -26.88 41.75
N GLU A 157 19.12 -26.03 40.78
CA GLU A 157 18.92 -26.47 39.40
C GLU A 157 20.25 -26.76 38.69
N PRO A 158 20.34 -27.84 37.89
CA PRO A 158 21.48 -28.07 37.01
C PRO A 158 21.72 -26.89 36.05
N ILE A 159 23.00 -26.63 35.77
CA ILE A 159 23.39 -25.49 34.90
C ILE A 159 22.87 -25.72 33.47
N GLU A 160 22.85 -26.97 33.00
CA GLU A 160 22.33 -27.34 31.69
C GLU A 160 20.84 -27.02 31.53
N ASP A 161 20.04 -27.30 32.55
CA ASP A 161 18.59 -27.04 32.55
C ASP A 161 18.29 -25.55 32.58
N THR A 162 19.07 -24.79 33.36
CA THR A 162 18.99 -23.32 33.40
C THR A 162 19.27 -22.72 32.03
N LYS A 163 20.32 -23.23 31.36
CA LYS A 163 20.67 -22.80 29.99
C LYS A 163 19.56 -23.14 29.01
N LEU A 164 18.97 -24.33 29.09
CA LEU A 164 17.89 -24.75 28.20
C LEU A 164 16.65 -23.86 28.36
N ARG A 165 16.29 -23.48 29.59
CA ARG A 165 15.21 -22.51 29.85
C ARG A 165 15.56 -21.13 29.28
N TRP A 166 16.81 -20.69 29.42
CA TRP A 166 17.30 -19.43 28.85
C TRP A 166 17.16 -19.39 27.33
N ASP A 167 17.62 -20.44 26.64
CA ASP A 167 17.51 -20.56 25.20
C ASP A 167 16.04 -20.58 24.74
N LEU A 168 15.16 -21.27 25.48
CA LEU A 168 13.73 -21.28 25.20
C LEU A 168 13.09 -19.87 25.34
N ALA A 169 13.44 -19.12 26.39
CA ALA A 169 12.92 -17.76 26.58
C ALA A 169 13.38 -16.80 25.48
N ILE A 170 14.64 -16.92 25.03
CA ILE A 170 15.15 -16.18 23.86
C ILE A 170 14.30 -16.50 22.63
N GLN A 171 14.11 -17.79 22.31
CA GLN A 171 13.33 -18.20 21.13
C GLN A 171 11.88 -17.71 21.17
N GLN A 172 11.24 -17.79 22.34
CA GLN A 172 9.88 -17.26 22.54
C GLN A 172 9.84 -15.75 22.33
N PHE A 173 10.85 -15.02 22.83
CA PHE A 173 10.92 -13.58 22.64
C PHE A 173 11.16 -13.20 21.17
N GLN A 174 12.05 -13.90 20.46
CA GLN A 174 12.25 -13.73 19.01
C GLN A 174 10.97 -13.98 18.21
N THR A 175 10.21 -15.01 18.60
CA THR A 175 8.92 -15.31 17.99
C THR A 175 7.92 -14.16 18.18
N GLU A 176 7.86 -13.58 19.38
CA GLU A 176 7.01 -12.42 19.65
C GLU A 176 7.39 -11.21 18.80
N ILE A 177 8.68 -10.91 18.64
CA ILE A 177 9.17 -9.85 17.74
C ILE A 177 8.68 -10.09 16.31
N SER A 178 8.79 -11.33 15.84
CA SER A 178 8.33 -11.73 14.50
C SER A 178 6.81 -11.58 14.33
N ILE A 179 6.03 -11.91 15.37
CA ILE A 179 4.58 -11.69 15.39
C ILE A 179 4.25 -10.19 15.31
N ILE A 180 4.99 -9.35 16.02
CA ILE A 180 4.80 -7.89 16.00
C ILE A 180 5.11 -7.32 14.61
N LEU A 181 6.20 -7.75 13.97
CA LEU A 181 6.55 -7.36 12.60
C LEU A 181 5.45 -7.79 11.60
N ASN A 182 4.96 -9.04 11.71
CA ASN A 182 3.85 -9.51 10.88
C ASN A 182 2.56 -8.70 11.09
N LYS A 183 2.29 -8.21 12.31
CA LYS A 183 1.16 -7.31 12.58
C LYS A 183 1.38 -5.95 11.92
N GLN A 184 2.59 -5.40 11.99
CA GLN A 184 2.95 -4.15 11.32
C GLN A 184 2.70 -4.23 9.81
N THR A 185 3.14 -5.31 9.15
CA THR A 185 2.87 -5.54 7.72
C THR A 185 1.37 -5.56 7.43
N ARG A 186 0.57 -6.33 8.19
CA ARG A 186 -0.89 -6.39 8.01
C ARG A 186 -1.57 -5.04 8.20
N TYR A 187 -1.15 -4.24 9.18
CA TYR A 187 -1.71 -2.89 9.36
C TYR A 187 -1.29 -1.96 8.22
N THR A 188 -0.09 -2.13 7.69
CA THR A 188 0.43 -1.37 6.54
C THR A 188 -0.37 -1.63 5.28
N GLU A 189 -0.57 -2.91 4.95
CA GLU A 189 -1.44 -3.34 3.86
C GLU A 189 -2.86 -2.78 4.02
N LYS A 190 -3.43 -2.85 5.22
CA LYS A 190 -4.78 -2.34 5.50
C LYS A 190 -4.90 -0.84 5.24
N TYR A 191 -3.95 -0.01 5.70
CA TYR A 191 -4.10 1.43 5.51
C TYR A 191 -3.82 1.86 4.06
N ASN A 192 -2.93 1.16 3.34
CA ASN A 192 -2.67 1.36 1.90
C ASN A 192 -3.86 0.90 1.03
N ALA A 193 -4.51 -0.21 1.39
CA ALA A 193 -5.65 -0.75 0.65
C ALA A 193 -6.91 0.13 0.70
N ILE A 194 -7.02 1.05 1.66
CA ILE A 194 -8.19 1.94 1.78
C ILE A 194 -8.33 2.85 0.54
N ASP A 195 -7.23 3.16 -0.16
CA ASP A 195 -7.26 3.96 -1.41
C ASP A 195 -7.72 3.15 -2.63
N HIS A 196 -7.50 1.82 -2.66
CA HIS A 196 -7.79 0.99 -3.83
C HIS A 196 -9.27 0.60 -4.00
N PHE A 197 -10.09 0.71 -2.96
CA PHE A 197 -11.48 0.23 -2.96
C PHE A 197 -12.49 1.11 -3.74
N ARG A 198 -12.07 2.13 -4.51
CA ARG A 198 -12.99 3.16 -5.03
C ARG A 198 -12.81 3.61 -6.48
N VAL A 199 -12.34 2.74 -7.38
CA VAL A 199 -12.54 2.97 -8.82
C VAL A 199 -13.74 2.18 -9.38
N HIS A 200 -14.27 1.20 -8.64
CA HIS A 200 -15.46 0.47 -9.07
C HIS A 200 -16.65 0.74 -8.13
N PRO A 201 -17.77 1.27 -8.65
CA PRO A 201 -19.02 1.23 -7.93
C PRO A 201 -19.35 -0.24 -7.66
N SER A 202 -19.53 -0.58 -6.38
CA SER A 202 -19.98 -1.90 -5.94
C SER A 202 -21.19 -2.32 -6.78
N PRO A 203 -21.22 -3.51 -7.39
CA PRO A 203 -22.45 -4.02 -7.97
C PRO A 203 -23.49 -4.08 -6.85
N ALA A 204 -24.67 -3.53 -7.14
CA ALA A 204 -25.77 -3.50 -6.19
C ALA A 204 -25.99 -4.92 -5.66
N LYS A 205 -26.04 -5.07 -4.33
CA LYS A 205 -26.49 -6.32 -3.73
C LYS A 205 -27.96 -6.52 -4.08
N THR A 206 -28.23 -7.26 -5.15
CA THR A 206 -29.56 -7.77 -5.44
C THR A 206 -29.94 -8.68 -4.28
N ARG A 207 -30.77 -8.16 -3.36
CA ARG A 207 -31.44 -9.00 -2.37
C ARG A 207 -32.34 -9.96 -3.14
N GLN A 208 -31.93 -11.22 -3.26
CA GLN A 208 -32.84 -12.29 -3.63
C GLN A 208 -33.91 -12.35 -2.53
N LEU A 209 -35.12 -11.94 -2.90
CA LEU A 209 -36.31 -12.16 -2.10
C LEU A 209 -36.60 -13.66 -2.16
N CYS A 210 -36.39 -14.36 -1.05
CA CYS A 210 -36.92 -15.72 -0.90
C CYS A 210 -38.45 -15.62 -0.93
N THR A 211 -39.07 -16.08 -2.01
CA THR A 211 -40.49 -16.41 -2.04
C THR A 211 -40.71 -17.68 -1.22
N PRO A 212 -41.64 -17.68 -0.25
CA PRO A 212 -42.04 -18.91 0.44
C PRO A 212 -42.91 -19.76 -0.50
N LEU A 213 -42.69 -21.08 -0.45
CA LEU A 213 -43.54 -22.13 -1.01
C LEU A 213 -44.79 -22.33 -0.15
#